data_AF-A0A1V5CM96-F1
#
_entry.id   AF-A0A1V5CM96-F1
#
_cell.length_a   1.000
_cell.length_b   1.000
_cell.length_c   1.000
_cell.angle_alpha   90.00
_cell.angle_beta   90.00
_cell.angle_gamma   90.00
#
_symmetry.space_group_name_H-M   'P 1'
#
loop_
_entity.id
_entity.type
_entity.pdbx_description
1 polymer ?
#
loop_
_entity_poly.entity_id
_entity_poly.type
_entity_poly.pdbx_seq_one_letter_code
_entity_poly.pdbx_strand_id
1 'polypeptide(L)'
;MIVDEAHSSQGGETATDLKEVLGGEALHEEAGRKAAEEGMEKLEELFRSMAKRGKQANISFFAFTATPKHKTLAVFGRNGDSFHCYTMRQAIDEGFILDVLKYYTTYKTYYKLLKVCEDDPNVERKKAAQALARFLRLHPANIAQKTQIMVEHFNAVTRHKIGGHAKAMVLTGSRLEAVKYKPEL
;
A
#
# COMPACT_ATOMS: atom_id res chain seq x y z
N MET A 1 1.76 -8.35 23.28
CA MET A 1 2.39 -7.32 22.42
C MET A 1 1.39 -6.84 21.38
N ILE A 2 1.35 -5.54 21.15
CA ILE A 2 0.44 -4.89 20.19
C ILE A 2 1.29 -4.07 19.22
N VAL A 3 1.08 -4.27 17.92
CA VAL A 3 1.77 -3.55 16.84
C VAL A 3 0.74 -2.74 16.07
N ASP A 4 1.03 -1.47 15.82
CA ASP A 4 0.27 -0.62 14.90
C ASP A 4 1.02 -0.48 13.58
N GLU A 5 0.30 -0.27 12.48
CA GLU A 5 0.83 -0.17 11.12
C GLU A 5 1.76 -1.32 10.72
N ALA A 6 1.32 -2.57 10.91
CA ALA A 6 2.10 -3.77 10.57
C ALA A 6 2.32 -3.93 9.05
N HIS A 7 3.26 -3.17 8.49
CA HIS A 7 3.67 -3.19 7.09
C HIS A 7 5.00 -3.92 6.86
N SER A 8 5.19 -4.36 5.62
CA SER A 8 6.28 -5.27 5.22
C SER A 8 7.71 -4.79 5.55
N SER A 9 7.93 -3.49 5.75
CA SER A 9 9.24 -2.92 6.11
C SER A 9 9.58 -2.97 7.60
N GLN A 10 8.63 -3.29 8.49
CA GLN A 10 8.85 -3.36 9.94
C GLN A 10 8.54 -4.73 10.55
N GLY A 11 7.66 -5.54 9.93
CA GLY A 11 7.05 -6.69 10.62
C GLY A 11 7.67 -8.07 10.40
N GLY A 12 8.66 -8.24 9.52
CA GLY A 12 9.14 -9.58 9.13
C GLY A 12 10.17 -10.16 10.10
N GLU A 13 11.41 -9.67 9.99
CA GLU A 13 12.55 -10.19 10.76
C GLU A 13 12.51 -9.71 12.20
N THR A 14 12.31 -8.41 12.43
CA THR A 14 12.25 -7.82 13.78
C THR A 14 11.19 -8.45 14.67
N ALA A 15 10.00 -8.77 14.14
CA ALA A 15 8.96 -9.42 14.92
C ALA A 15 9.28 -10.90 15.24
N THR A 16 10.03 -11.56 14.37
CA THR A 16 10.47 -12.96 14.57
C THR A 16 11.60 -13.02 15.59
N ASP A 17 12.57 -12.12 15.50
CA ASP A 17 13.68 -12.00 16.45
C ASP A 17 13.17 -11.61 17.84
N LEU A 18 12.18 -10.71 17.91
CA LEU A 18 11.57 -10.34 19.18
C LEU A 18 10.79 -11.51 19.81
N LYS A 19 10.09 -12.32 19.01
CA LYS A 19 9.47 -13.57 19.49
C LYS A 19 10.51 -14.52 20.05
N GLU A 20 11.67 -14.64 19.42
CA GLU A 20 12.77 -15.45 19.95
C GLU A 20 13.23 -14.96 21.33
N VAL A 21 13.52 -13.67 21.46
CA VAL A 21 14.00 -13.09 22.74
C VAL A 21 12.96 -13.26 23.84
N LEU A 22 11.69 -13.03 23.54
CA LEU A 22 10.61 -13.12 24.53
C LEU A 22 10.23 -14.58 24.86
N GLY A 23 10.38 -15.51 23.93
CA GLY A 23 10.04 -16.91 24.16
C GLY A 23 10.98 -17.61 25.14
N GLY A 24 12.22 -17.14 25.27
CA GLY A 24 13.17 -17.59 26.30
C GLY A 24 13.28 -19.11 26.41
N GLU A 25 13.49 -19.63 27.63
CA GLU A 25 13.65 -21.06 27.91
C GLU A 25 12.43 -21.91 27.52
N ALA A 26 11.21 -21.38 27.62
CA ALA A 26 9.99 -22.11 27.23
C ALA A 26 9.99 -22.50 25.73
N LEU A 27 10.56 -21.63 24.89
CA LEU A 27 10.75 -21.89 23.46
C LEU A 27 11.76 -23.03 23.22
N HIS A 28 12.80 -23.07 24.05
CA HIS A 28 13.85 -24.09 23.99
C HIS A 28 13.33 -25.45 24.45
N GLU A 29 12.62 -25.50 25.58
CA GLU A 29 12.00 -26.72 26.09
C GLU A 29 10.97 -27.30 25.11
N GLU A 30 10.15 -26.46 24.47
CA GLU A 30 9.18 -26.92 23.48
C GLU A 30 9.86 -27.46 22.20
N ALA A 31 10.94 -26.81 21.74
CA ALA A 31 11.71 -27.27 20.59
C ALA A 31 12.42 -28.61 20.88
N GLY A 32 13.05 -28.74 22.05
CA GLY A 32 13.69 -29.98 22.50
C GLY A 32 12.69 -31.13 22.65
N ARG A 33 11.51 -30.86 23.23
CA ARG A 33 10.45 -31.87 23.36
C ARG A 33 9.97 -32.37 21.99
N LYS A 34 9.72 -31.48 21.04
CA LYS A 34 9.30 -31.85 19.67
C LYS A 34 10.37 -32.61 18.90
N ALA A 35 11.64 -32.21 19.04
CA ALA A 35 12.76 -32.91 18.40
C ALA A 35 12.92 -34.34 18.94
N ALA A 36 12.73 -34.54 20.25
CA ALA A 36 12.74 -35.85 20.90
C ALA A 36 11.54 -36.72 20.50
N GLU A 37 10.33 -36.15 20.43
CA GLU A 37 9.11 -36.83 19.96
C GLU A 37 9.24 -37.35 18.52
N GLU A 38 9.94 -36.62 17.63
CA GLU A 38 10.19 -37.04 16.24
C GLU A 38 11.48 -37.86 16.05
N GLY A 39 12.23 -38.17 17.13
CA GLY A 39 13.49 -38.92 17.06
C GLY A 39 14.60 -38.19 16.30
N MET A 40 14.49 -36.86 16.16
CA MET A 40 15.37 -35.99 15.38
C MET A 40 16.11 -34.99 16.28
N GLU A 41 16.69 -35.47 17.38
CA GLU A 41 17.41 -34.66 18.37
C GLU A 41 18.55 -33.82 17.74
N LYS A 42 19.21 -34.32 16.68
CA LYS A 42 20.25 -33.60 15.93
C LYS A 42 19.71 -32.41 15.11
N LEU A 43 18.39 -32.27 14.97
CA LEU A 43 17.72 -31.18 14.25
C LEU A 43 17.04 -30.18 15.19
N GLU A 44 17.36 -30.17 16.48
CA GLU A 44 16.78 -29.25 17.48
C GLU A 44 16.79 -27.78 17.02
N GLU A 45 17.84 -27.33 16.32
CA GLU A 45 17.92 -25.98 15.78
C GLU A 45 16.86 -25.68 14.69
N LEU A 46 16.47 -26.69 13.91
CA LEU A 46 15.40 -26.61 12.92
C LEU A 46 14.03 -26.52 13.62
N PHE A 47 13.80 -27.34 14.65
CA PHE A 47 12.60 -27.25 15.49
C PHE A 47 12.51 -25.90 16.21
N ARG A 48 13.63 -25.35 16.66
CA ARG A 48 13.70 -24.01 17.24
C ARG A 48 13.31 -22.95 16.23
N SER A 49 13.83 -23.00 15.00
CA SER A 49 13.44 -22.09 13.91
C SER A 49 11.94 -22.17 13.59
N MET A 50 11.36 -23.37 13.61
CA MET A 50 9.92 -23.57 13.45
C MET A 50 9.12 -22.99 14.63
N ALA A 51 9.58 -23.21 15.86
CA ALA A 51 8.92 -22.73 17.07
C ALA A 51 8.96 -21.19 17.18
N LYS A 52 10.04 -20.52 16.74
CA LYS A 52 10.13 -19.04 16.61
C LYS A 52 9.03 -18.45 15.72
N ARG A 53 8.66 -19.17 14.67
CA ARG A 53 7.60 -18.77 13.73
C ARG A 53 6.20 -19.13 14.24
N GLY A 54 6.11 -20.12 15.13
CA GLY A 54 4.89 -20.60 15.74
C GLY A 54 4.28 -19.66 16.79
N LYS A 55 3.15 -20.08 17.36
CA LYS A 55 2.52 -19.41 18.51
C LYS A 55 3.18 -19.91 19.79
N GLN A 56 3.67 -18.99 20.62
CA GLN A 56 4.22 -19.29 21.94
C GLN A 56 3.10 -19.21 22.99
N ALA A 57 3.02 -20.18 23.91
CA ALA A 57 1.94 -20.26 24.88
C ALA A 57 1.91 -19.09 25.88
N ASN A 58 3.07 -18.48 26.14
CA ASN A 58 3.23 -17.38 27.10
C ASN A 58 3.07 -15.98 26.48
N ILE A 59 2.94 -15.86 25.15
CA ILE A 59 2.96 -14.56 24.47
C ILE A 59 1.79 -14.44 23.48
N SER A 60 0.96 -13.41 23.68
CA SER A 60 -0.05 -13.00 22.71
C SER A 60 0.45 -11.84 21.85
N PHE A 61 0.26 -11.95 20.54
CA PHE A 61 0.73 -10.99 19.55
C PHE A 61 -0.44 -10.47 18.71
N PHE A 62 -0.67 -9.16 18.75
CA PHE A 62 -1.73 -8.48 18.00
C PHE A 62 -1.11 -7.46 17.06
N ALA A 63 -1.64 -7.38 15.85
CA ALA A 63 -1.22 -6.43 14.85
C ALA A 63 -2.45 -5.75 14.24
N PHE A 64 -2.40 -4.43 14.17
CA PHE A 64 -3.37 -3.60 13.48
C PHE A 64 -2.74 -3.09 12.18
N THR A 65 -3.49 -3.15 11.09
CA THR A 65 -3.06 -2.61 9.80
C THR A 65 -4.26 -2.31 8.92
N ALA A 66 -4.21 -1.20 8.20
CA ALA A 66 -5.17 -0.89 7.15
C ALA A 66 -4.84 -1.59 5.81
N THR A 67 -3.62 -2.11 5.64
CA THR A 67 -3.12 -2.67 4.38
C THR A 67 -2.49 -4.05 4.57
N PRO A 68 -3.29 -5.08 4.92
CA PRO A 68 -2.77 -6.41 5.17
C PRO A 68 -2.10 -6.97 3.91
N LYS A 69 -0.82 -7.31 4.01
CA LYS A 69 -0.08 -8.04 2.97
C LYS A 69 0.00 -9.51 3.35
N HIS A 70 0.21 -10.38 2.36
CA HIS A 70 0.39 -11.82 2.57
C HIS A 70 1.46 -12.13 3.64
N LYS A 71 2.58 -11.39 3.64
CA LYS A 71 3.61 -11.53 4.69
C LYS A 71 3.09 -11.19 6.08
N THR A 72 2.31 -10.11 6.22
CA THR A 72 1.70 -9.70 7.49
C THR A 72 0.73 -10.78 7.99
N LEU A 73 -0.10 -11.33 7.11
CA LEU A 73 -1.04 -12.41 7.43
C LEU A 73 -0.34 -13.73 7.77
N ALA A 74 0.80 -14.03 7.14
CA ALA A 74 1.60 -15.21 7.48
C ALA A 74 2.17 -15.14 8.91
N VAL A 75 2.50 -13.93 9.40
CA VAL A 75 3.09 -13.74 10.73
C VAL A 75 2.04 -13.54 11.83
N PHE A 76 0.94 -12.84 11.53
CA PHE A 76 -0.06 -12.40 12.52
C PHE A 76 -1.46 -12.97 12.30
N GLY A 77 -1.73 -13.56 11.13
CA GLY A 77 -3.03 -14.10 10.79
C GLY A 77 -3.33 -15.43 11.48
N ARG A 78 -4.60 -15.82 11.45
CA ARG A 78 -5.07 -17.15 11.83
C ARG A 78 -5.43 -17.88 10.55
N ASN A 79 -4.76 -19.00 10.27
CA ASN A 79 -4.96 -19.79 9.05
C ASN A 79 -4.76 -19.00 7.74
N GLY A 80 -3.92 -17.95 7.79
CA GLY A 80 -3.66 -17.08 6.63
C GLY A 80 -4.60 -15.87 6.52
N ASP A 81 -5.57 -15.71 7.42
CA ASP A 81 -6.53 -14.60 7.41
C ASP A 81 -6.43 -13.71 8.65
N SER A 82 -6.98 -12.49 8.57
CA SER A 82 -7.10 -11.64 9.75
C SER A 82 -8.14 -12.20 10.72
N PHE A 83 -7.89 -12.05 12.03
CA PHE A 83 -8.86 -12.53 13.04
C PHE A 83 -10.16 -11.73 13.04
N HIS A 84 -10.09 -10.47 12.59
CA HIS A 84 -11.20 -9.55 12.42
C HIS A 84 -10.87 -8.59 11.28
N CYS A 85 -11.88 -8.06 10.59
CA CYS A 85 -11.72 -7.05 9.57
C CYS A 85 -12.87 -6.04 9.69
N TYR A 86 -12.53 -4.77 9.89
CA TYR A 86 -13.48 -3.67 9.81
C TYR A 86 -13.23 -2.94 8.49
N THR A 87 -14.17 -3.05 7.56
CA THR A 87 -13.95 -2.59 6.18
C THR A 87 -14.34 -1.13 6.01
N MET A 88 -13.72 -0.46 5.03
CA MET A 88 -14.16 0.88 4.60
C MET A 88 -15.63 0.90 4.18
N ARG A 89 -16.13 -0.20 3.60
CA ARG A 89 -17.55 -0.32 3.23
C ARG A 89 -18.46 -0.24 4.45
N GLN A 90 -18.13 -1.02 5.49
CA GLN A 90 -18.87 -0.99 6.75
C GLN A 90 -18.84 0.40 7.39
N ALA A 91 -17.67 1.04 7.42
CA ALA A 91 -17.53 2.40 7.95
C ALA A 91 -18.37 3.46 7.19
N ILE A 92 -18.56 3.27 5.87
CA ILE A 92 -19.45 4.11 5.06
C ILE A 92 -20.92 3.82 5.40
N ASP A 93 -21.31 2.55 5.48
CA ASP A 93 -22.69 2.14 5.75
C ASP A 93 -23.14 2.57 7.16
N GLU A 94 -22.23 2.56 8.14
CA GLU A 94 -22.44 3.03 9.51
C GLU A 94 -22.34 4.57 9.65
N GLY A 95 -21.88 5.28 8.61
CA GLY A 95 -21.77 6.74 8.61
C GLY A 95 -20.56 7.31 9.35
N PHE A 96 -19.56 6.49 9.69
CA PHE A 96 -18.31 6.94 10.31
C PHE A 96 -17.40 7.70 9.33
N ILE A 97 -17.45 7.37 8.05
CA ILE A 97 -16.71 8.06 6.99
C ILE A 97 -17.58 8.31 5.76
N LEU A 98 -17.16 9.25 4.91
CA LEU A 98 -17.81 9.52 3.63
C LEU A 98 -17.36 8.54 2.55
N ASP A 99 -18.27 8.22 1.62
CA ASP A 99 -17.92 7.49 0.41
C ASP A 99 -17.12 8.38 -0.54
N VAL A 100 -15.80 8.15 -0.58
CA VAL A 100 -14.85 8.88 -1.42
C VAL A 100 -14.97 8.54 -2.91
N LEU A 101 -15.59 7.41 -3.27
CA LEU A 101 -15.75 6.96 -4.66
C LEU A 101 -17.04 7.46 -5.30
N LYS A 102 -18.03 7.87 -4.48
CA LYS A 102 -19.34 8.36 -4.94
C LYS A 102 -19.27 9.46 -6.01
N TYR A 103 -18.25 10.31 -5.97
CA TYR A 103 -18.06 11.41 -6.92
C TYR A 103 -16.75 11.31 -7.71
N TYR A 104 -16.24 10.08 -7.90
CA TYR A 104 -15.04 9.86 -8.70
C TYR A 104 -15.28 10.21 -10.17
N THR A 105 -14.62 11.26 -10.66
CA THR A 105 -14.76 11.74 -12.04
C THR A 105 -13.46 11.52 -12.80
N THR A 106 -13.55 10.95 -14.01
CA THR A 106 -12.38 10.72 -14.88
C THR A 106 -12.33 11.74 -16.01
N TYR A 107 -11.13 12.18 -16.38
CA TYR A 107 -10.90 13.08 -17.50
C TYR A 107 -10.27 12.32 -18.67
N LYS A 108 -11.05 12.10 -19.74
CA LYS A 108 -10.56 11.43 -20.96
C LYS A 108 -9.69 12.40 -21.75
N THR A 109 -8.46 12.01 -22.06
CA THR A 109 -7.58 12.78 -22.95
C THR A 109 -7.39 12.02 -24.26
N TYR A 110 -7.77 12.63 -25.37
CA TYR A 110 -7.56 12.07 -26.71
C TYR A 110 -6.27 12.63 -27.30
N TYR A 111 -5.38 11.75 -27.77
CA TYR A 111 -4.15 12.13 -28.42
C TYR A 111 -4.16 11.61 -29.86
N LYS A 112 -4.10 12.51 -30.85
CA LYS A 112 -3.89 12.13 -32.24
C LYS A 112 -2.38 12.16 -32.52
N LEU A 113 -1.74 11.00 -32.36
CA LEU A 113 -0.34 10.83 -32.74
C LEU A 113 -0.27 10.58 -34.25
N LEU A 114 0.21 11.56 -35.02
CA LEU A 114 0.54 11.35 -36.42
C LEU A 114 1.76 10.42 -36.48
N LYS A 115 1.55 9.18 -36.93
CA LYS A 115 2.61 8.20 -37.16
C LYS A 115 3.32 8.60 -38.46
N VAL A 116 4.54 9.12 -38.39
CA VAL A 116 5.28 9.62 -39.57
C VAL A 116 5.93 8.48 -40.39
N CYS A 117 6.13 7.28 -39.83
CA CYS A 117 6.63 6.11 -40.57
C CYS A 117 5.98 4.81 -40.09
N GLU A 118 5.68 3.87 -41.01
CA GLU A 118 5.04 2.59 -40.67
C GLU A 118 5.96 1.61 -39.93
N ASP A 119 7.26 1.61 -40.26
CA ASP A 119 8.29 0.78 -39.64
C ASP A 119 9.56 1.58 -39.35
N ASP A 120 9.77 1.91 -38.07
CA ASP A 120 11.08 2.35 -37.56
C ASP A 120 11.69 1.18 -36.76
N PRO A 121 12.71 0.48 -37.28
CA PRO A 121 13.32 -0.68 -36.64
C PRO A 121 14.18 -0.33 -35.41
N ASN A 122 14.42 0.95 -35.13
CA ASN A 122 15.38 1.39 -34.10
C ASN A 122 14.77 1.73 -32.74
N VAL A 123 13.46 1.61 -32.55
CA VAL A 123 12.81 2.00 -31.28
C VAL A 123 11.93 0.90 -30.73
N GLU A 124 12.23 0.44 -29.50
CA GLU A 124 11.33 -0.41 -28.73
C GLU A 124 9.96 0.28 -28.59
N ARG A 125 8.93 -0.23 -29.30
CA ARG A 125 7.58 0.35 -29.38
C ARG A 125 7.00 0.76 -28.02
N LYS A 126 7.27 -0.01 -26.96
CA LYS A 126 6.82 0.25 -25.59
C LYS A 126 7.48 1.48 -24.96
N LYS A 127 8.80 1.63 -25.12
CA LYS A 127 9.55 2.79 -24.59
C LYS A 127 9.16 4.07 -25.34
N ALA A 128 8.98 3.98 -26.66
CA ALA A 128 8.50 5.09 -27.48
C ALA A 128 7.13 5.56 -27.00
N ALA A 129 6.17 4.65 -26.88
CA ALA A 129 4.81 4.97 -26.44
C ALA A 129 4.79 5.61 -25.04
N GLN A 130 5.61 5.12 -24.11
CA GLN A 130 5.74 5.73 -22.78
C GLN A 130 6.33 7.14 -22.83
N ALA A 131 7.38 7.36 -23.65
CA ALA A 131 7.98 8.68 -23.83
C ALA A 131 7.00 9.67 -24.45
N LEU A 132 6.26 9.25 -25.48
CA LEU A 132 5.20 10.03 -26.12
C LEU A 132 4.06 10.36 -25.14
N ALA A 133 3.57 9.37 -24.38
CA ALA A 133 2.52 9.60 -23.38
C ALA A 133 2.98 10.57 -22.29
N ARG A 134 4.24 10.46 -21.85
CA ARG A 134 4.84 11.39 -20.89
C ARG A 134 4.97 12.79 -21.48
N PHE A 135 5.45 12.93 -22.72
CA PHE A 135 5.56 14.20 -23.41
C PHE A 135 4.21 14.90 -23.52
N LEU A 136 3.19 14.17 -23.97
CA LEU A 136 1.83 14.66 -24.10
C LEU A 136 1.24 15.06 -22.74
N ARG A 137 1.39 14.23 -21.71
CA ARG A 137 0.91 14.56 -20.35
C ARG A 137 1.57 15.82 -19.79
N LEU A 138 2.84 16.04 -20.11
CA LEU A 138 3.63 17.19 -19.65
C LEU A 138 3.55 18.41 -20.58
N HIS A 139 2.73 18.35 -21.63
CA HIS A 139 2.58 19.43 -22.59
C HIS A 139 1.91 20.64 -21.91
N PRO A 140 2.44 21.86 -22.05
CA PRO A 140 1.93 23.05 -21.36
C PRO A 140 0.42 23.25 -21.51
N ALA A 141 -0.12 23.12 -22.73
CA ALA A 141 -1.56 23.27 -22.98
C ALA A 141 -2.43 22.27 -22.19
N ASN A 142 -1.95 21.03 -22.00
CA ASN A 142 -2.69 20.03 -21.24
C ASN A 142 -2.67 20.32 -19.73
N ILE A 143 -1.55 20.84 -19.23
CA ILE A 143 -1.43 21.24 -17.83
C ILE A 143 -2.33 22.45 -17.57
N ALA A 144 -2.20 23.51 -18.36
CA ALA A 144 -3.01 24.72 -18.24
C ALA A 144 -4.52 24.42 -18.29
N GLN A 145 -4.97 23.62 -19.27
CA GLN A 145 -6.38 23.24 -19.38
C GLN A 145 -6.86 22.45 -18.14
N LYS A 146 -6.09 21.46 -17.68
CA LYS A 146 -6.45 20.69 -16.49
C LYS A 146 -6.49 21.56 -15.25
N THR A 147 -5.53 22.46 -15.09
CA THR A 147 -5.46 23.37 -13.95
C THR A 147 -6.64 24.32 -13.93
N GLN A 148 -6.98 24.93 -15.06
CA GLN A 148 -8.16 25.78 -15.18
C GLN A 148 -9.43 25.06 -14.71
N ILE A 149 -9.68 23.84 -15.23
CA ILE A 149 -10.84 23.03 -14.83
C ILE A 149 -10.83 22.75 -13.32
N MET A 150 -9.68 22.39 -12.75
CA MET A 150 -9.55 22.10 -11.31
C MET A 150 -9.85 23.34 -10.45
N VAL A 151 -9.31 24.51 -10.82
CA VAL A 151 -9.46 25.76 -10.06
C VAL A 151 -10.88 26.31 -10.18
N GLU A 152 -11.46 26.31 -11.38
CA GLU A 152 -12.85 26.72 -11.59
C GLU A 152 -13.82 25.84 -10.81
N HIS A 153 -13.63 24.51 -10.85
CA HIS A 153 -14.44 23.58 -10.08
C HIS A 153 -14.29 23.79 -8.57
N PHE A 154 -13.06 24.02 -8.09
CA PHE A 154 -12.84 24.31 -6.68
C PHE A 154 -13.57 25.58 -6.25
N ASN A 155 -13.45 26.67 -7.00
CA ASN A 155 -14.08 27.95 -6.68
C ASN A 155 -15.60 27.88 -6.73
N ALA A 156 -16.17 27.26 -7.76
CA ALA A 156 -17.62 27.20 -7.96
C ALA A 156 -18.32 26.23 -6.99
N VAL A 157 -17.68 25.11 -6.67
CA VAL A 157 -18.35 23.99 -5.96
C VAL A 157 -17.76 23.72 -4.59
N THR A 158 -16.44 23.78 -4.43
CA THR A 158 -15.76 23.24 -3.24
C THR A 158 -15.48 24.30 -2.19
N ARG A 159 -15.08 25.52 -2.58
CA ARG A 159 -14.59 26.59 -1.69
C ARG A 159 -15.52 26.90 -0.52
N HIS A 160 -16.84 26.87 -0.75
CA HIS A 160 -17.84 27.20 0.27
C HIS A 160 -18.23 26.01 1.16
N LYS A 161 -17.75 24.80 0.87
CA LYS A 161 -18.02 23.62 1.71
C LYS A 161 -17.28 23.74 3.04
N ILE A 162 -17.69 22.93 4.03
CA ILE A 162 -17.07 22.88 5.36
C ILE A 162 -17.05 24.29 5.99
N GLY A 163 -18.18 25.02 5.90
CA GLY A 163 -18.29 26.39 6.42
C GLY A 163 -17.31 27.39 5.78
N GLY A 164 -16.88 27.16 4.55
CA GLY A 164 -15.89 28.01 3.86
C GLY A 164 -14.43 27.64 4.14
N HIS A 165 -14.17 26.52 4.81
CA HIS A 165 -12.81 26.05 5.16
C HIS A 165 -12.33 24.87 4.30
N ALA A 166 -13.04 24.54 3.23
CA ALA A 166 -12.63 23.47 2.33
C ALA A 166 -11.27 23.75 1.68
N LYS A 167 -10.46 22.69 1.56
CA LYS A 167 -9.16 22.69 0.90
C LYS A 167 -9.09 21.54 -0.10
N ALA A 168 -8.27 21.69 -1.13
CA ALA A 168 -8.00 20.65 -2.12
C ALA A 168 -6.51 20.34 -2.19
N MET A 169 -6.19 19.11 -2.61
CA MET A 169 -4.83 18.65 -2.85
C MET A 169 -4.73 18.12 -4.29
N VAL A 170 -3.66 18.49 -4.99
CA VAL A 170 -3.36 18.00 -6.33
C VAL A 170 -2.23 16.98 -6.23
N LEU A 171 -2.51 15.73 -6.61
CA LEU A 171 -1.53 14.65 -6.65
C LEU A 171 -1.08 14.40 -8.08
N THR A 172 0.24 14.46 -8.31
CA THR A 172 0.84 14.26 -9.63
C THR A 172 1.63 12.96 -9.72
N GLY A 173 1.79 12.40 -10.92
CA GLY A 173 2.49 11.12 -11.10
C GLY A 173 4.01 11.20 -10.98
N SER A 174 4.59 12.40 -10.89
CA SER A 174 6.03 12.59 -10.73
C SER A 174 6.37 13.96 -10.13
N ARG A 175 7.58 14.10 -9.57
CA ARG A 175 8.09 15.40 -9.08
C ARG A 175 8.16 16.45 -10.18
N LEU A 176 8.51 16.05 -11.41
CA LEU A 176 8.55 16.95 -12.56
C LEU A 176 7.16 17.49 -12.90
N GLU A 177 6.12 16.66 -12.84
CA GLU A 177 4.74 17.14 -13.00
C GLU A 177 4.37 18.15 -11.92
N ALA A 178 4.67 17.86 -10.65
CA ALA A 178 4.40 18.81 -9.56
C ALA A 178 5.02 20.19 -9.81
N VAL A 179 6.28 20.24 -10.29
CA VAL A 179 6.95 21.50 -10.63
C VAL A 179 6.24 22.23 -11.77
N LYS A 180 5.72 21.50 -12.77
CA LYS A 180 4.97 22.12 -13.88
C LYS A 180 3.57 22.58 -13.50
N TYR A 181 2.88 21.87 -12.62
CA TYR A 181 1.55 22.27 -12.13
C TYR A 181 1.63 23.44 -11.15
N LYS A 182 2.69 23.55 -10.35
CA LYS A 182 2.85 24.58 -9.32
C LYS A 182 2.64 26.03 -9.80
N PRO A 183 3.23 26.49 -10.92
CA PRO A 183 3.01 27.88 -11.39
C PRO A 183 1.63 28.11 -12.01
N GLU A 184 0.89 27.05 -12.36
CA GLU A 184 -0.42 27.14 -12.99
C GLU A 184 -1.57 27.17 -11.95
N LEU A 185 -1.33 26.65 -10.73
CA LEU A 185 -2.27 26.55 -9.62
C LEU A 185 -2.32 27.83 -8.77
#